data_AF-Q9S4N4-F1
#
_entry.id   AF-Q9S4N4-F1
#
_cell.length_a   1.000
_cell.length_b   1.000
_cell.length_c   1.000
_cell.angle_alpha   90.00
_cell.angle_beta   90.00
_cell.angle_gamma   90.00
#
_symmetry.space_group_name_H-M   'P 1'
#
loop_
_entity.id
_entity.type
_entity.pdbx_description
1 polymer ?
#
loop_
_entity_poly.entity_id
_entity_poly.type
_entity_poly.pdbx_seq_one_letter_code
_entity_poly.pdbx_strand_id
1 'polypeptide(L)'
;MYVKTVMNHVYTNQYGSVVYAWDVANEVLHAENSGWEAVYGNNKVNASYVKKAFNYAYDTLEYFKLTNSVKLFYNDFNTYMEVNDVIKLVNY
;
A
#
# COMPACT_ATOMS: atom_id res chain seq x y z
N MET A 1 8.60 -6.35 7.00
CA MET A 1 9.75 -5.55 7.49
C MET A 1 10.00 -4.31 6.65
N TYR A 2 10.15 -4.40 5.33
CA TYR A 2 10.49 -3.25 4.46
C TYR A 2 9.60 -1.99 4.65
N VAL A 3 8.27 -2.13 4.59
CA VAL A 3 7.32 -1.00 4.77
C VAL A 3 7.60 -0.23 6.07
N LYS A 4 7.69 -0.93 7.20
CA LYS A 4 7.97 -0.31 8.51
C LYS A 4 9.33 0.39 8.51
N THR A 5 10.36 -0.23 7.93
CA THR A 5 11.71 0.34 7.88
C THR A 5 11.76 1.63 7.08
N VAL A 6 11.16 1.68 5.88
CA VAL A 6 11.15 2.88 5.03
C VAL A 6 10.34 4.00 5.68
N MET A 7 9.13 3.72 6.14
CA MET A 7 8.29 4.74 6.77
C MET A 7 8.93 5.26 8.07
N ASN A 8 9.53 4.39 8.88
CA ASN A 8 10.29 4.81 10.06
C ASN A 8 11.48 5.69 9.69
N HIS A 9 12.24 5.33 8.65
CA HIS A 9 13.34 6.16 8.16
C HIS A 9 12.86 7.56 7.77
N VAL A 10 11.73 7.67 7.08
CA VAL A 10 11.17 8.97 6.68
C VAL A 10 10.72 9.79 7.89
N TYR A 11 9.95 9.21 8.82
CA TYR A 11 9.40 9.95 9.96
C TYR A 11 10.40 10.27 11.07
N THR A 12 11.54 9.60 11.09
CA THR A 12 12.67 9.95 11.98
C THR A 12 13.59 11.01 11.39
N ASN A 13 13.38 11.42 10.14
CA ASN A 13 14.22 12.39 9.43
C ASN A 13 13.55 13.76 9.32
N GLN A 14 14.31 14.78 8.92
CA GLN A 14 13.91 16.20 8.93
C GLN A 14 12.68 16.53 8.06
N TYR A 15 12.34 15.67 7.09
CA TYR A 15 11.23 15.88 6.16
C TYR A 15 10.02 14.98 6.45
N GLY A 16 10.00 14.25 7.57
CA GLY A 16 8.85 13.39 7.90
C GLY A 16 7.52 14.15 8.01
N SER A 17 7.57 15.42 8.41
CA SER A 17 6.38 16.25 8.66
C SER A 17 5.66 16.74 7.39
N VAL A 18 6.30 16.71 6.23
CA VAL A 18 5.67 17.17 4.96
C VAL A 18 4.93 16.06 4.23
N VAL A 19 5.03 14.81 4.70
CA VAL A 19 4.34 13.67 4.09
C VAL A 19 2.87 13.73 4.44
N TYR A 20 2.01 13.77 3.41
CA TYR A 20 0.55 13.77 3.57
C TYR A 20 -0.11 12.47 3.09
N ALA A 21 0.61 11.66 2.30
CA ALA A 21 0.08 10.41 1.76
C ALA A 21 1.20 9.42 1.39
N TRP A 22 0.82 8.14 1.27
CA TRP A 22 1.62 7.06 0.71
C TRP A 22 0.81 6.23 -0.26
N ASP A 23 1.36 5.95 -1.44
CA ASP A 23 0.92 4.84 -2.28
C ASP A 23 1.56 3.55 -1.71
N VAL A 24 0.78 2.80 -0.95
CA VAL A 24 1.29 1.61 -0.24
C VAL A 24 1.47 0.43 -1.18
N ALA A 25 0.57 0.32 -2.16
CA ALA A 25 0.65 -0.64 -3.25
C ALA A 25 0.29 0.06 -4.55
N ASN A 26 1.06 -0.22 -5.60
CA ASN A 26 0.91 0.39 -6.91
C ASN A 26 0.64 -0.68 -7.97
N GLU A 27 -0.34 -0.43 -8.84
CA GLU A 27 -0.61 -1.17 -10.07
C GLU A 27 -0.81 -2.67 -9.90
N VAL A 28 -1.42 -3.10 -8.79
CA VAL A 28 -1.55 -4.53 -8.47
C VAL A 28 -2.41 -5.26 -9.50
N LEU A 29 -3.49 -4.64 -9.98
CA LEU A 29 -4.39 -5.27 -10.97
C LEU A 29 -3.73 -5.37 -12.34
N HIS A 30 -2.92 -4.37 -12.70
CA HIS A 30 -2.23 -4.32 -13.99
C HIS A 30 -0.81 -4.88 -13.98
N ALA A 31 -0.30 -5.35 -12.84
CA ALA A 31 1.03 -5.92 -12.74
C ALA A 31 1.15 -7.22 -13.57
N GLU A 32 2.07 -7.28 -14.53
CA GLU A 32 2.35 -8.48 -15.33
C GLU A 32 3.78 -8.96 -15.09
N ASN A 33 3.97 -10.29 -14.95
CA ASN A 33 5.28 -10.90 -14.71
C ASN A 33 6.03 -10.26 -13.52
N SER A 34 5.28 -9.86 -12.49
CA SER A 34 5.84 -9.11 -11.37
C SER A 34 6.55 -10.02 -10.36
N GLY A 35 7.51 -9.45 -9.62
CA GLY A 35 8.12 -10.16 -8.50
C GLY A 35 7.10 -10.58 -7.42
N TRP A 36 5.99 -9.84 -7.29
CA TRP A 36 4.90 -10.21 -6.39
C TRP A 36 4.14 -11.44 -6.89
N GLU A 37 3.84 -11.50 -8.18
CA GLU A 37 3.21 -12.66 -8.81
C GLU A 37 4.08 -13.92 -8.69
N ALA A 38 5.40 -13.78 -8.87
CA ALA A 38 6.34 -14.89 -8.70
C ALA A 38 6.34 -15.50 -7.29
N VAL A 39 6.00 -14.71 -6.26
CA VAL A 39 6.01 -15.15 -4.85
C VAL A 39 4.61 -15.55 -4.36
N TYR A 40 3.58 -14.80 -4.74
CA TYR A 40 2.22 -14.93 -4.21
C TYR A 40 1.21 -15.51 -5.20
N GLY A 41 1.64 -15.78 -6.45
CA GLY A 41 0.80 -16.23 -7.54
C GLY A 41 0.04 -15.09 -8.23
N ASN A 42 -0.67 -15.42 -9.30
CA ASN A 42 -1.35 -14.46 -10.17
C ASN A 42 -2.75 -14.02 -9.66
N ASN A 43 -3.04 -14.18 -8.36
CA ASN A 43 -4.30 -13.66 -7.81
C ASN A 43 -4.11 -12.21 -7.36
N LYS A 44 -4.65 -11.29 -8.14
CA LYS A 44 -4.47 -9.84 -7.96
C LYS A 44 -5.55 -9.17 -7.09
N VAL A 45 -6.70 -9.81 -6.91
CA VAL A 45 -7.81 -9.30 -6.08
C VAL A 45 -7.80 -9.88 -4.67
N ASN A 46 -7.29 -11.10 -4.49
CA ASN A 46 -7.06 -11.71 -3.17
C ASN A 46 -5.59 -11.58 -2.75
N ALA A 47 -5.04 -10.38 -2.92
CA ALA A 47 -3.62 -10.11 -2.73
C ALA A 47 -3.27 -9.90 -1.25
N SER A 48 -3.05 -10.99 -0.51
CA SER A 48 -2.78 -10.93 0.94
C SER A 48 -1.55 -10.10 1.32
N TYR A 49 -0.59 -9.95 0.41
CA TYR A 49 0.59 -9.10 0.58
C TYR A 49 0.24 -7.61 0.57
N VAL A 50 -0.77 -7.18 -0.19
CA VAL A 50 -1.29 -5.81 -0.19
C VAL A 50 -1.90 -5.50 1.17
N LYS A 51 -2.82 -6.35 1.67
CA LYS A 51 -3.40 -6.19 3.01
C LYS A 51 -2.34 -6.11 4.11
N LYS A 52 -1.32 -6.97 4.05
CA LYS A 52 -0.18 -6.92 4.99
C LYS A 52 0.62 -5.63 4.89
N ALA A 53 0.87 -5.12 3.68
CA ALA A 53 1.56 -3.85 3.48
C ALA A 53 0.78 -2.67 4.10
N PHE A 54 -0.55 -2.62 3.90
CA PHE A 54 -1.41 -1.61 4.54
C PHE A 54 -1.41 -1.72 6.05
N ASN A 55 -1.50 -2.92 6.62
CA ASN A 55 -1.40 -3.10 8.08
C ASN A 55 -0.05 -2.57 8.61
N TYR A 56 1.05 -2.89 7.95
CA TYR A 56 2.37 -2.41 8.37
C TYR A 56 2.53 -0.89 8.24
N ALA A 57 1.95 -0.30 7.20
CA ALA A 57 1.93 1.14 7.02
C ALA A 57 1.10 1.82 8.10
N TYR A 58 -0.10 1.29 8.37
CA TYR A 58 -1.00 1.79 9.40
C TYR A 58 -0.38 1.70 10.81
N ASP A 59 0.20 0.55 11.18
CA ASP A 59 0.93 0.37 12.45
C ASP A 59 2.02 1.45 12.64
N THR A 60 2.70 1.80 11.54
CA THR A 60 3.77 2.81 11.57
C THR A 60 3.18 4.21 11.74
N LEU A 61 2.11 4.55 11.01
CA LEU A 61 1.42 5.83 11.23
C LEU A 61 0.85 5.94 12.65
N GLU A 62 0.33 4.86 13.22
CA GLU A 62 -0.18 4.83 14.58
C GLU A 62 0.93 5.10 15.59
N TYR A 63 2.09 4.46 15.44
CA TYR A 63 3.27 4.70 16.27
C TYR A 63 3.70 6.18 16.28
N PHE A 64 3.69 6.84 15.12
CA PHE A 64 4.02 8.27 14.99
C PHE A 64 2.82 9.22 15.27
N LYS A 65 1.63 8.68 15.59
CA LYS A 65 0.38 9.45 15.81
C LYS A 65 -0.07 10.26 14.58
N LEU A 66 0.14 9.71 13.39
CA LEU A 66 -0.13 10.35 12.10
C LEU A 66 -1.36 9.79 11.36
N THR A 67 -2.11 8.84 11.94
CA THR A 67 -3.26 8.19 11.29
C THR A 67 -4.37 9.15 10.85
N ASN A 68 -4.49 10.30 11.51
CA ASN A 68 -5.49 11.31 11.14
C ASN A 68 -5.01 12.25 10.02
N SER A 69 -3.70 12.47 9.86
CA SER A 69 -3.11 13.45 8.94
C SER A 69 -2.53 12.84 7.66
N VAL A 70 -2.04 11.60 7.72
CA VAL A 70 -1.44 10.91 6.56
C VAL A 70 -2.41 9.87 6.01
N LYS A 71 -2.61 9.87 4.69
CA LYS A 71 -3.50 8.93 4.00
C LYS A 71 -2.71 7.79 3.34
N LEU A 72 -3.28 6.59 3.36
CA LEU A 72 -2.72 5.42 2.69
C LEU A 72 -3.57 5.10 1.47
N PHE A 73 -2.96 5.01 0.30
CA PHE A 73 -3.63 4.78 -0.97
C PHE A 73 -3.19 3.48 -1.62
N TYR A 74 -4.17 2.85 -2.26
CA TYR A 74 -3.93 1.94 -3.36
C TYR A 74 -3.98 2.78 -4.62
N ASN A 75 -2.93 2.74 -5.44
CA ASN A 75 -2.86 3.51 -6.67
C ASN A 75 -2.76 2.58 -7.89
N ASP A 76 -3.53 2.86 -8.92
CA ASP A 76 -3.53 2.11 -10.17
C ASP A 76 -4.11 2.95 -11.31
N PHE A 77 -3.72 2.65 -12.55
CA PHE A 77 -4.29 3.28 -13.74
C PHE A 77 -5.56 2.53 -14.20
N ASN A 78 -6.36 3.16 -15.08
CA ASN A 78 -7.58 2.59 -15.66
C ASN A 78 -8.59 1.98 -14.66
N THR A 79 -8.56 2.37 -13.39
CA THR A 79 -9.45 1.83 -12.33
C THR A 79 -10.94 2.01 -12.62
N TYR A 80 -11.31 3.00 -13.44
CA TYR A 80 -12.67 3.20 -13.93
C TYR A 80 -13.17 2.09 -14.87
N MET A 81 -12.26 1.28 -15.45
CA MET A 81 -12.59 0.11 -16.27
C MET A 81 -12.73 -1.16 -15.42
N GLU A 82 -12.12 -1.20 -14.23
CA GLU A 82 -12.00 -2.39 -13.37
C GLU A 82 -12.57 -2.17 -11.96
N VAL A 83 -13.58 -1.30 -11.83
CA VAL A 83 -14.13 -0.85 -10.54
C VAL A 83 -14.45 -2.00 -9.58
N ASN A 84 -15.03 -3.08 -10.08
CA ASN A 84 -15.39 -4.24 -9.25
C ASN A 84 -14.17 -4.96 -8.69
N ASP A 85 -13.07 -5.04 -9.43
CA ASP A 85 -11.86 -5.73 -8.99
C ASP A 85 -11.06 -4.86 -8.02
N VAL A 86 -11.06 -3.53 -8.21
CA VAL A 86 -10.58 -2.57 -7.20
C VAL A 86 -11.36 -2.73 -5.89
N ILE A 87 -12.70 -2.78 -5.95
CA ILE A 87 -13.54 -2.97 -4.76
C ILE A 87 -13.24 -4.30 -4.07
N LYS A 88 -13.05 -5.40 -4.83
CA LYS A 88 -12.69 -6.70 -4.27
C LYS A 88 -11.33 -6.64 -3.57
N LEU A 89 -10.32 -6.05 -4.21
CA LEU A 89 -8.98 -5.91 -3.63
C LEU A 89 -8.99 -5.12 -2.33
N VAL A 90 -9.69 -3.99 -2.30
CA VAL A 90 -9.75 -3.12 -1.11
C VAL A 90 -10.52 -3.77 0.05
N ASN A 91 -11.51 -4.62 -0.25
CA ASN A 91 -12.31 -5.30 0.78
C ASN A 91 -11.73 -6.64 1.25
N TYR A 92 -10.71 -7.18 0.58
CA TYR A 92 -10.09 -8.48 0.91
C TYR A 92 -9.28 -8.44 2.22
#